data_AF-A0A2V8KQ88-F1
#
_entry.id   AF-A0A2V8KQ88-F1
#
_cell.length_a   1.000
_cell.length_b   1.000
_cell.length_c   1.000
_cell.angle_alpha   90.00
_cell.angle_beta   90.00
_cell.angle_gamma   90.00
#
_symmetry.space_group_name_H-M   'P 1'
#
loop_
_entity.id
_entity.type
_entity.pdbx_description
1 polymer ?
#
loop_
_entity_poly.entity_id
_entity_poly.type
_entity_poly.pdbx_seq_one_letter_code
_entity_poly.pdbx_strand_id
1 'polypeptide(L)'
;MDPNTISSGQLLSLDVIDGRDSIHGAKRLLKSCTGETGISNWDASSIFFEMHGLEIDERPSPRTLVFLYAADVSFRLRREILPALQEGKCVVAVPYLETGFALGAIAGLPRKWLNEVFRFAPKAQESYRLTTRPSTKLASPTTGFIEFCSSKIGQDLRPKFASYFDDLERRGRCRSL
;
A
#
# COMPACT_ATOMS: atom_id res chain seq x y z
N MET A 1 5.06 -23.74 -4.58
CA MET A 1 4.51 -23.55 -3.22
C MET A 1 3.03 -23.38 -3.37
N ASP A 2 2.23 -24.25 -2.76
CA ASP A 2 0.78 -24.14 -2.84
C ASP A 2 0.31 -22.90 -2.08
N PRO A 3 -0.47 -22.01 -2.71
CA PRO A 3 -1.05 -20.83 -2.05
C PRO A 3 -2.14 -21.19 -1.02
N ASN A 4 -2.41 -22.48 -0.80
CA ASN A 4 -3.47 -23.01 0.05
C ASN A 4 -2.99 -23.71 1.33
N THR A 5 -1.68 -23.68 1.63
CA THR A 5 -1.23 -24.07 2.97
C THR A 5 -1.72 -23.00 3.94
N ILE A 6 -2.66 -23.36 4.84
CA ILE A 6 -3.22 -22.46 5.84
C ILE A 6 -2.06 -21.92 6.68
N SER A 7 -1.63 -20.70 6.38
CA SER A 7 -0.78 -19.93 7.26
C SER A 7 -1.59 -19.66 8.53
N SER A 8 -1.01 -19.97 9.69
CA SER A 8 -1.60 -19.66 11.00
C SER A 8 -1.63 -18.17 11.30
N GLY A 9 -0.97 -17.33 10.48
CA GLY A 9 -0.87 -15.89 10.68
C GLY A 9 -2.01 -15.09 10.06
N GLN A 10 -2.07 -13.81 10.45
CA GLN A 10 -3.10 -12.88 10.01
C GLN A 10 -2.50 -11.75 9.18
N LEU A 11 -2.94 -11.59 7.94
CA LEU A 11 -2.63 -10.44 7.10
C LEU A 11 -3.77 -9.44 7.15
N LEU A 12 -3.47 -8.26 7.66
CA LEU A 12 -4.34 -7.09 7.62
C LEU A 12 -3.76 -6.07 6.65
N SER A 13 -4.61 -5.45 5.83
CA SER A 13 -4.19 -4.30 5.02
C SER A 13 -4.71 -3.00 5.58
N LEU A 14 -3.88 -1.95 5.52
CA LEU A 14 -4.28 -0.59 5.84
C LEU A 14 -3.82 0.32 4.71
N ASP A 15 -4.76 1.01 4.06
CA ASP A 15 -4.45 2.05 3.08
C ASP A 15 -4.65 3.44 3.70
N VAL A 16 -3.73 4.35 3.40
CA VAL A 16 -3.69 5.71 3.96
C VAL A 16 -3.61 6.74 2.85
N ILE A 17 -4.15 7.93 3.10
CA ILE A 17 -4.08 9.08 2.17
C ILE A 17 -2.95 10.06 2.51
N ASP A 18 -2.30 9.90 3.65
CA ASP A 18 -1.17 10.71 4.10
C ASP A 18 -0.11 9.78 4.67
N GLY A 19 1.08 9.75 4.06
CA GLY A 19 2.15 8.81 4.42
C GLY A 19 2.59 8.91 5.88
N ARG A 20 2.44 10.09 6.51
CA ARG A 20 2.74 10.32 7.93
C ARG A 20 1.92 9.45 8.87
N ASP A 21 0.72 9.07 8.44
CA ASP A 21 -0.20 8.31 9.26
C ASP A 21 0.03 6.79 9.18
N SER A 22 0.87 6.31 8.26
CA SER A 22 1.07 4.87 7.97
C SER A 22 1.39 4.07 9.24
N ILE A 23 2.47 4.42 9.94
CA ILE A 23 2.94 3.69 11.12
C ILE A 23 1.97 3.84 12.29
N HIS A 24 1.38 5.02 12.48
CA HIS A 24 0.43 5.25 13.55
C HIS A 24 -0.86 4.43 13.34
N GLY A 25 -1.42 4.46 12.14
CA GLY A 25 -2.60 3.68 11.76
C GLY A 25 -2.36 2.18 11.88
N ALA A 26 -1.20 1.68 11.44
CA ALA A 26 -0.86 0.28 11.58
C ALA A 26 -0.76 -0.15 13.05
N LYS A 27 -0.13 0.67 13.91
CA LYS A 27 -0.10 0.44 15.36
C LYS A 27 -1.50 0.43 15.99
N ARG A 28 -2.44 1.27 15.53
CA ARG A 28 -3.83 1.25 15.99
C ARG A 28 -4.49 -0.10 15.65
N LEU A 29 -4.32 -0.57 14.43
CA LEU A 29 -4.92 -1.82 13.96
C LEU A 29 -4.36 -3.05 14.69
N LEU A 30 -3.05 -3.07 14.94
CA LEU A 30 -2.38 -4.15 15.68
C LEU A 30 -2.88 -4.34 17.11
N LYS A 31 -3.50 -3.32 17.74
CA LYS A 31 -4.11 -3.47 19.08
C LYS A 31 -5.25 -4.48 19.12
N SER A 32 -5.86 -4.78 17.97
CA SER A 32 -6.92 -5.79 17.85
C SER A 32 -6.37 -7.20 17.64
N CYS A 33 -5.07 -7.34 17.33
CA CYS A 33 -4.43 -8.62 17.13
C CYS A 33 -3.96 -9.23 18.45
N THR A 34 -4.02 -10.56 18.51
CA THR A 34 -3.48 -11.36 19.61
C THR A 34 -2.14 -11.97 19.20
N GLY A 35 -1.22 -12.12 20.16
CA GLY A 35 0.07 -12.75 19.91
C GLY A 35 1.11 -11.81 19.30
N GLU A 36 2.10 -12.39 18.61
CA GLU A 36 3.18 -11.63 17.98
C GLU A 36 2.69 -10.84 16.76
N THR A 37 3.15 -9.60 16.65
CA THR A 37 2.70 -8.66 15.61
C THR A 37 3.84 -8.06 14.81
N GLY A 38 3.61 -7.73 13.55
CA GLY A 38 4.55 -7.02 12.68
C GLY A 38 3.89 -5.93 11.83
N ILE A 39 4.69 -4.97 11.38
CA ILE A 39 4.29 -3.96 10.39
C ILE A 39 5.19 -4.16 9.17
N SER A 40 4.59 -4.29 8.00
CA SER A 40 5.30 -4.17 6.73
C SER A 40 4.93 -2.82 6.13
N ASN A 41 5.89 -1.89 6.09
CA ASN A 41 5.68 -0.54 5.59
C ASN A 41 6.14 -0.42 4.13
N TRP A 42 5.49 0.45 3.36
CA TRP A 42 5.93 0.76 2.00
C TRP A 42 7.37 1.25 1.96
N ASP A 43 8.00 0.94 0.82
CA ASP A 43 9.39 1.23 0.49
C ASP A 43 10.41 0.49 1.36
N ALA A 44 10.04 -0.67 1.90
CA ALA A 44 10.99 -1.57 2.57
C ALA A 44 12.07 -2.10 1.61
N SER A 45 11.82 -2.05 0.30
CA SER A 45 12.83 -2.33 -0.74
C SER A 45 13.78 -1.16 -1.03
N SER A 46 13.53 0.02 -0.46
CA SER A 46 14.23 1.29 -0.74
C SER A 46 14.13 1.81 -2.18
N ILE A 47 13.40 1.15 -3.07
CA ILE A 47 13.36 1.51 -4.50
C ILE A 47 12.84 2.94 -4.74
N PHE A 48 11.91 3.43 -3.92
CA PHE A 48 11.37 4.78 -4.04
C PHE A 48 12.29 5.82 -3.41
N PHE A 49 12.88 5.52 -2.24
CA PHE A 49 13.92 6.35 -1.64
C PHE A 49 15.11 6.53 -2.59
N GLU A 50 15.62 5.44 -3.17
CA GLU A 50 16.70 5.47 -4.15
C GLU A 50 16.29 6.26 -5.39
N MET A 51 15.11 5.97 -5.97
CA MET A 51 14.61 6.71 -7.14
C MET A 51 14.33 8.19 -6.86
N HIS A 52 14.09 8.58 -5.60
CA HIS A 52 13.97 9.99 -5.24
C HIS A 52 15.30 10.73 -5.37
N GLY A 53 16.41 10.07 -5.02
CA GLY A 53 17.76 10.64 -5.07
C GLY A 53 18.36 10.72 -6.48
N LEU A 54 17.72 10.13 -7.48
CA LEU A 54 18.15 10.20 -8.87
C LEU A 54 17.66 11.48 -9.56
N GLU A 55 18.54 12.10 -10.34
CA GLU A 55 18.16 13.10 -11.33
C GLU A 55 17.55 12.37 -12.53
N ILE A 56 16.23 12.50 -12.70
CA ILE A 56 15.49 11.86 -13.79
C ILE A 56 14.83 12.98 -14.60
N ASP A 57 15.30 13.14 -15.84
CA ASP A 57 14.79 14.17 -16.77
C ASP A 57 13.36 13.89 -17.23
N GLU A 58 13.00 12.60 -17.37
CA GLU A 58 11.68 12.18 -17.82
C GLU A 58 10.79 11.71 -16.66
N ARG A 59 9.54 12.16 -16.65
CA ARG A 59 8.57 11.72 -15.63
C ARG A 59 8.17 10.26 -15.87
N PRO A 60 8.27 9.38 -14.86
CA PRO A 60 7.86 7.99 -15.01
C PRO A 60 6.36 7.92 -15.34
N SER A 61 6.01 7.06 -16.30
CA SER A 61 4.61 6.83 -16.64
C SER A 61 3.85 6.22 -15.46
N PRO A 62 2.51 6.36 -15.39
CA PRO A 62 1.71 5.68 -14.37
C PRO A 62 1.89 4.16 -14.36
N ARG A 63 2.11 3.53 -15.53
CA ARG A 63 2.41 2.08 -15.61
C ARG A 63 3.73 1.75 -14.92
N THR A 64 4.76 2.58 -15.13
CA THR A 64 6.07 2.43 -14.49
C THR A 64 5.92 2.52 -12.97
N LEU A 65 5.23 3.54 -12.47
CA LEU A 65 4.99 3.72 -11.04
C LEU A 65 4.21 2.55 -10.41
N VAL A 66 3.20 2.01 -11.11
CA VAL A 66 2.48 0.82 -10.65
C VAL A 66 3.38 -0.42 -10.61
N PHE A 67 4.25 -0.62 -11.60
CA PHE A 67 5.20 -1.73 -11.59
C PHE A 67 6.23 -1.60 -10.47
N LEU A 68 6.75 -0.40 -10.21
CA LEU A 68 7.66 -0.15 -9.09
C LEU A 68 6.97 -0.44 -7.74
N TYR A 69 5.70 -0.06 -7.61
CA TYR A 69 4.90 -0.39 -6.43
C TYR A 69 4.71 -1.90 -6.28
N ALA A 70 4.40 -2.60 -7.38
CA ALA A 70 4.30 -4.06 -7.38
C ALA A 70 5.64 -4.74 -7.02
N ALA A 71 6.77 -4.18 -7.45
CA ALA A 71 8.09 -4.67 -7.09
C ALA A 71 8.36 -4.53 -5.58
N ASP A 72 8.04 -3.38 -4.98
CA ASP A 72 8.15 -3.18 -3.52
C ASP A 72 7.24 -4.14 -2.75
N VAL A 73 5.98 -4.32 -3.19
CA VAL A 73 5.06 -5.29 -2.58
C VAL A 73 5.61 -6.72 -2.69
N SER A 74 6.16 -7.11 -3.84
CA SER A 74 6.79 -8.43 -4.01
C SER A 74 7.98 -8.62 -3.06
N PHE A 75 8.79 -7.58 -2.86
CA PHE A 75 9.88 -7.61 -1.91
C PHE A 75 9.37 -7.79 -0.47
N ARG A 76 8.43 -6.95 -0.04
CA ARG A 76 7.79 -7.01 1.28
C ARG A 76 7.14 -8.37 1.54
N LEU A 77 6.46 -8.95 0.55
CA LEU A 77 5.89 -10.29 0.65
C LEU A 77 6.96 -11.33 0.96
N ARG A 78 8.05 -11.34 0.19
CA ARG A 78 9.11 -12.34 0.33
C ARG A 78 9.91 -12.16 1.62
N ARG A 79 10.18 -10.91 2.03
CA ARG A 79 11.15 -10.59 3.08
C ARG A 79 10.51 -10.37 4.45
N GLU A 80 9.25 -9.98 4.51
CA GLU A 80 8.59 -9.58 5.75
C GLU A 80 7.29 -10.34 5.97
N ILE A 81 6.33 -10.21 5.03
CA ILE A 81 4.94 -10.63 5.25
C ILE A 81 4.83 -12.16 5.28
N LEU A 82 5.27 -12.87 4.24
CA LEU A 82 5.11 -14.33 4.18
C LEU A 82 5.86 -15.07 5.30
N PRO A 83 7.12 -14.72 5.65
CA PRO A 83 7.78 -15.32 6.80
C PRO A 83 7.03 -15.11 8.12
N ALA A 84 6.58 -13.88 8.39
CA ALA A 84 5.83 -13.60 9.62
C ALA A 84 4.48 -14.35 9.67
N LEU A 85 3.81 -14.49 8.53
CA LEU A 85 2.59 -15.29 8.41
C LEU A 85 2.86 -16.79 8.65
N GLN A 86 4.00 -17.32 8.21
CA GLN A 86 4.40 -18.71 8.48
C GLN A 86 4.68 -18.96 9.96
N GLU A 87 5.14 -17.93 10.68
CA GLU A 87 5.37 -17.95 12.13
C GLU A 87 4.08 -17.73 12.95
N GLY A 88 2.92 -17.57 12.30
CA GLY A 88 1.64 -17.35 12.99
C GLY A 88 1.41 -15.92 13.48
N LYS A 89 2.18 -14.94 12.99
CA LYS A 89 2.08 -13.53 13.42
C LYS A 89 0.90 -12.82 12.76
N CYS A 90 0.37 -11.80 13.43
CA CYS A 90 -0.46 -10.79 12.79
C CYS A 90 0.40 -9.69 12.16
N VAL A 91 0.28 -9.48 10.86
CA VAL A 91 1.03 -8.47 10.10
C VAL A 91 0.07 -7.45 9.52
N VAL A 92 0.34 -6.17 9.74
CA VAL A 92 -0.32 -5.07 9.03
C VAL A 92 0.58 -4.59 7.90
N ALA A 93 0.12 -4.74 6.65
CA ALA A 93 0.76 -4.15 5.48
C ALA A 93 0.20 -2.75 5.20
N VAL A 94 1.08 -1.73 5.19
CA VAL A 94 0.68 -0.31 5.07
C VAL A 94 1.59 0.50 4.13
N PRO A 95 1.05 1.15 3.07
CA PRO A 95 -0.14 0.72 2.35
C PRO A 95 0.04 -0.67 1.74
N TYR A 96 -1.06 -1.25 1.25
CA TYR A 96 -1.05 -2.53 0.54
C TYR A 96 -1.70 -2.38 -0.85
N LEU A 97 -2.34 -3.42 -1.37
CA LEU A 97 -2.69 -3.51 -2.79
C LEU A 97 -3.63 -2.39 -3.28
N GLU A 98 -4.60 -1.95 -2.48
CA GLU A 98 -5.59 -0.98 -2.96
C GLU A 98 -4.97 0.38 -3.28
N THR A 99 -3.86 0.75 -2.63
CA THR A 99 -3.06 1.93 -3.03
C THR A 99 -2.46 1.80 -4.43
N GLY A 100 -1.97 0.61 -4.80
CA GLY A 100 -1.48 0.34 -6.16
C GLY A 100 -2.61 0.32 -7.20
N PHE A 101 -3.74 -0.29 -6.86
CA PHE A 101 -4.94 -0.27 -7.70
C PHE A 101 -5.49 1.15 -7.89
N ALA A 102 -5.50 1.96 -6.84
CA ALA A 102 -5.96 3.35 -6.87
C ALA A 102 -5.15 4.18 -7.86
N LEU A 103 -3.80 4.13 -7.79
CA LEU A 103 -2.96 4.84 -8.74
C LEU A 103 -3.29 4.47 -10.19
N GLY A 104 -3.40 3.16 -10.46
CA GLY A 104 -3.72 2.65 -11.77
C GLY A 104 -5.09 3.10 -12.26
N ALA A 105 -6.12 3.02 -11.42
CA ALA A 105 -7.48 3.44 -11.74
C ALA A 105 -7.57 4.95 -12.00
N ILE A 106 -6.95 5.76 -11.15
CA ILE A 106 -6.87 7.23 -11.28
C ILE A 106 -6.18 7.62 -12.60
N ALA A 107 -5.18 6.86 -13.02
CA ALA A 107 -4.47 7.06 -14.28
C ALA A 107 -5.17 6.45 -15.52
N GLY A 108 -6.35 5.84 -15.36
CA GLY A 108 -7.10 5.24 -16.46
C GLY A 108 -6.52 3.91 -16.98
N LEU A 109 -5.71 3.20 -16.19
CA LEU A 109 -5.16 1.90 -16.59
C LEU A 109 -6.25 0.81 -16.58
N PRO A 110 -6.20 -0.16 -17.51
CA PRO A 110 -7.22 -1.21 -17.59
C PRO A 110 -7.26 -2.06 -16.33
N ARG A 111 -8.46 -2.24 -15.75
CA ARG A 111 -8.65 -3.06 -14.54
C ARG A 111 -8.13 -4.50 -14.70
N LYS A 112 -8.32 -5.11 -15.88
CA LYS A 112 -7.78 -6.44 -16.18
C LYS A 112 -6.26 -6.48 -16.05
N TRP A 113 -5.57 -5.43 -16.51
CA TRP A 113 -4.12 -5.34 -16.40
C TRP A 113 -3.67 -5.19 -14.95
N LEU A 114 -4.32 -4.32 -14.17
CA LEU A 114 -4.02 -4.16 -12.73
C LEU A 114 -4.19 -5.48 -11.97
N ASN A 115 -5.27 -6.22 -12.25
CA ASN A 115 -5.50 -7.53 -11.64
C ASN A 115 -4.37 -8.52 -11.95
N GLU A 116 -3.83 -8.51 -13.17
CA GLU A 116 -2.72 -9.38 -13.56
C GLU A 116 -1.41 -8.94 -12.90
N VAL A 117 -1.12 -7.63 -12.84
CA VAL A 117 0.07 -7.08 -12.20
C VAL A 117 0.15 -7.49 -10.74
N PHE A 118 -0.95 -7.40 -9.99
CA PHE A 118 -0.99 -7.72 -8.56
C PHE A 118 -1.39 -9.16 -8.24
N ARG A 119 -1.58 -10.04 -9.24
CA ARG A 119 -2.09 -11.42 -9.03
C ARG A 119 -1.22 -12.27 -8.11
N PHE A 120 0.06 -11.95 -8.00
CA PHE A 120 1.01 -12.67 -7.15
C PHE A 120 0.75 -12.48 -5.65
N ALA A 121 0.05 -11.41 -5.26
CA ALA A 121 -0.12 -11.04 -3.86
C ALA A 121 -1.36 -11.71 -3.25
N PRO A 122 -1.24 -12.27 -2.03
CA PRO A 122 -2.39 -12.81 -1.31
C PRO A 122 -3.39 -11.71 -0.95
N LYS A 123 -4.66 -12.06 -0.83
CA LYS A 123 -5.66 -11.13 -0.28
C LYS A 123 -5.45 -11.04 1.23
N ALA A 124 -5.55 -9.83 1.78
CA ALA A 124 -5.64 -9.64 3.23
C ALA A 124 -6.95 -10.26 3.75
N GLN A 125 -6.91 -10.79 4.97
CA GLN A 125 -8.14 -11.27 5.65
C GLN A 125 -9.11 -10.13 5.86
N GLU A 126 -8.60 -8.96 6.25
CA GLU A 126 -9.39 -7.75 6.38
C GLU A 126 -8.62 -6.55 5.83
N SER A 127 -9.37 -5.64 5.22
CA SER A 127 -8.84 -4.44 4.59
C SER A 127 -9.43 -3.20 5.23
N TYR A 128 -8.55 -2.29 5.59
CA TYR A 128 -8.87 -1.05 6.28
C TYR A 128 -8.41 0.15 5.47
N ARG A 129 -9.12 1.26 5.63
CA ARG A 129 -8.66 2.58 5.25
C ARG A 129 -8.60 3.49 6.47
N LEU A 130 -7.63 4.38 6.52
CA LEU A 130 -7.62 5.42 7.53
C LEU A 130 -8.49 6.60 7.08
N THR A 131 -9.32 7.13 7.99
CA THR A 131 -10.21 8.27 7.74
C THR A 131 -9.74 9.58 8.39
N THR A 132 -8.47 9.64 8.77
CA THR A 132 -7.87 10.87 9.29
C THR A 132 -7.93 11.98 8.25
N ARG A 133 -8.17 13.21 8.72
CA ARG A 133 -8.07 14.38 7.86
C ARG A 133 -6.60 14.52 7.43
N PRO A 134 -6.29 14.55 6.12
CA PRO A 134 -4.92 14.68 5.67
C PRO A 134 -4.38 16.05 6.07
N SER A 135 -3.07 16.15 6.24
CA SER A 135 -2.48 17.45 6.59
C SER A 135 -2.64 18.45 5.44
N THR A 136 -2.66 19.75 5.77
CA THR A 136 -2.81 20.83 4.79
C THR A 136 -1.73 20.83 3.71
N LYS A 137 -0.49 20.50 4.08
CA LYS A 137 0.65 20.39 3.15
C LYS A 137 0.96 18.94 2.84
N LEU A 138 1.27 18.69 1.56
CA LEU A 138 1.86 17.43 1.12
C LEU A 138 3.22 17.24 1.80
N ALA A 139 3.52 16.03 2.25
CA ALA A 139 4.80 15.71 2.87
C ALA A 139 5.90 15.45 1.82
N SER A 140 7.09 15.09 2.29
CA SER A 140 8.22 14.71 1.44
C SER A 140 7.86 13.50 0.54
N PRO A 141 8.41 13.39 -0.68
CA PRO A 141 8.24 12.22 -1.54
C PRO A 141 8.61 10.88 -0.89
N THR A 142 9.50 10.90 0.12
CA THR A 142 9.92 9.70 0.86
C THR A 142 8.99 9.33 2.00
N THR A 143 7.97 10.14 2.27
CA THR A 143 7.04 9.92 3.39
C THR A 143 5.98 8.86 3.07
N GLY A 144 5.62 8.70 1.81
CA GLY A 144 4.61 7.74 1.38
C GLY A 144 4.46 7.69 -0.13
N PHE A 145 3.80 6.63 -0.60
CA PHE A 145 3.65 6.39 -2.04
C PHE A 145 2.84 7.47 -2.75
N ILE A 146 1.81 8.02 -2.09
CA ILE A 146 0.97 9.06 -2.67
C ILE A 146 1.76 10.36 -2.78
N GLU A 147 2.55 10.72 -1.77
CA GLU A 147 3.47 11.85 -1.80
C GLU A 147 4.52 11.69 -2.91
N PHE A 148 5.09 10.48 -3.03
CA PHE A 148 6.04 10.15 -4.08
C PHE A 148 5.44 10.40 -5.47
N CYS A 149 4.29 9.79 -5.75
CA CYS A 149 3.60 9.93 -7.04
C CYS A 149 3.17 11.38 -7.30
N SER A 150 2.68 12.07 -6.27
CA SER A 150 2.26 13.48 -6.36
C SER A 150 3.42 14.39 -6.75
N SER A 151 4.61 14.14 -6.18
CA SER A 151 5.84 14.86 -6.53
C SER A 151 6.26 14.60 -7.99
N LYS A 152 6.30 13.33 -8.42
CA LYS A 152 6.70 12.98 -9.80
C LYS A 152 5.71 13.48 -10.85
N ILE A 153 4.42 13.57 -10.52
CA ILE A 153 3.36 14.06 -11.42
C ILE A 153 3.21 15.59 -11.34
N GLY A 154 3.65 16.24 -10.26
CA GLY A 154 3.47 17.67 -10.03
C GLY A 154 2.04 18.06 -9.66
N GLN A 155 1.28 17.13 -9.05
CA GLN A 155 -0.09 17.34 -8.60
C GLN A 155 -0.33 16.59 -7.29
N ASP A 156 -1.01 17.19 -6.32
CA ASP A 156 -1.48 16.48 -5.12
C ASP A 156 -2.57 15.46 -5.48
N LEU A 157 -2.24 14.17 -5.37
CA LEU A 157 -3.13 13.07 -5.70
C LEU A 157 -4.03 12.64 -4.54
N ARG A 158 -3.78 13.10 -3.30
CA ARG A 158 -4.51 12.66 -2.10
C ARG A 158 -6.03 12.79 -2.25
N PRO A 159 -6.61 13.85 -2.84
CA PRO A 159 -8.06 13.93 -3.05
C PRO A 159 -8.61 12.83 -3.96
N LYS A 160 -7.87 12.44 -4.99
CA LYS A 160 -8.28 11.37 -5.93
C LYS A 160 -8.20 10.00 -5.26
N PHE A 161 -7.16 9.77 -4.46
CA PHE A 161 -7.04 8.55 -3.64
C PHE A 161 -8.14 8.48 -2.58
N ALA A 162 -8.46 9.58 -1.90
CA ALA A 162 -9.55 9.64 -0.94
C ALA A 162 -10.88 9.23 -1.60
N SER A 163 -11.21 9.80 -2.77
CA SER A 163 -12.42 9.44 -3.51
C SER A 163 -12.46 7.96 -3.93
N TYR A 164 -11.31 7.38 -4.32
CA TYR A 164 -11.21 5.96 -4.62
C TYR A 164 -11.47 5.08 -3.37
N PHE A 165 -10.89 5.45 -2.22
CA PHE A 165 -11.10 4.73 -0.97
C PHE A 165 -12.52 4.89 -0.43
N ASP A 166 -13.17 6.04 -0.65
CA ASP A 166 -14.59 6.25 -0.31
C ASP A 166 -15.48 5.28 -1.11
N ASP A 167 -15.19 5.11 -2.42
CA ASP A 167 -15.90 4.18 -3.28
C ASP A 167 -15.69 2.71 -2.89
N LEU A 168 -14.46 2.33 -2.49
CA LEU A 168 -14.18 0.98 -1.98
C LEU A 168 -14.94 0.66 -0.71
N GLU A 169 -14.95 1.59 0.26
CA GLU A 169 -15.68 1.44 1.50
C GLU A 169 -17.19 1.29 1.24
N ARG A 170 -17.76 2.16 0.39
CA ARG A 170 -19.18 2.10 0.00
C ARG A 170 -19.56 0.78 -0.65
N ARG A 171 -18.61 0.09 -1.31
CA ARG A 171 -18.79 -1.24 -1.91
C ARG A 171 -18.52 -2.39 -0.92
N GLY A 172 -18.25 -2.09 0.35
CA GLY A 172 -17.92 -3.09 1.38
C GLY A 172 -16.59 -3.79 1.14
N ARG A 173 -15.65 -3.16 0.41
CA ARG A 173 -14.34 -3.74 0.07
C ARG A 173 -13.26 -3.43 1.10
N CYS A 174 -13.46 -2.39 1.91
CA CYS A 174 -12.65 -2.09 3.07
C CYS A 174 -13.51 -1.45 4.17
N ARG A 175 -12.96 -1.36 5.38
CA ARG A 175 -13.58 -0.75 6.56
C ARG A 175 -12.82 0.51 6.96
N SER A 176 -13.52 1.51 7.48
CA SER A 176 -12.85 2.65 8.12
C SER A 176 -12.22 2.28 9.47
N LEU A 177 -11.05 2.85 9.75
CA LEU A 177 -10.28 2.68 10.99
C LEU A 177 -10.19 3.97 11.82
#